data_AF-A0A7S0R6Y4-F1
#
_entry.id   AF-A0A7S0R6Y4-F1
#
_cell.length_a   1.000
_cell.length_b   1.000
_cell.length_c   1.000
_cell.angle_alpha   90.00
_cell.angle_beta   90.00
_cell.angle_gamma   90.00
#
_symmetry.space_group_name_H-M   'P 1'
#
loop_
_entity.id
_entity.type
_entity.pdbx_description
1 polymer ?
#
loop_
_entity_poly.entity_id
_entity_poly.type
_entity_poly.pdbx_seq_one_letter_code
_entity_poly.pdbx_strand_id
1 'polypeptide(L)'
;MGEEHLPSTDPELVHQCQSEYDSVFRSGSQQDVDGARFRLVWAMVHSTDERHVQRGMEMARVKLREGSKLSDKDNKEYTYLLSVAYYKLGKYVDARTHLKALLEMQSDFRQAEFLKGLVDDAIIKHGLVGVGIGAAVLGVGLA
;
A
#
# COMPACT_ATOMS: atom_id res chain seq x y z
N MET A 1 -19.06 -0.67 -16.12
CA MET A 1 -18.13 0.05 -15.23
C MET A 1 -17.18 -1.01 -14.72
N GLY A 2 -15.88 -0.92 -15.06
CA GLY A 2 -14.93 -1.95 -14.63
C GLY A 2 -14.79 -1.90 -13.12
N GLU A 3 -14.90 -3.04 -12.45
CA GLU A 3 -14.59 -3.14 -11.03
C GLU A 3 -13.10 -2.85 -10.87
N GLU A 4 -12.77 -1.64 -10.43
CA GLU A 4 -11.39 -1.28 -10.08
C GLU A 4 -10.98 -2.21 -8.93
N HIS A 5 -9.91 -2.99 -9.13
CA HIS A 5 -9.41 -3.94 -8.14
C HIS A 5 -7.95 -3.64 -7.86
N LEU A 6 -7.51 -3.93 -6.64
CA LEU A 6 -6.10 -3.84 -6.31
C LEU A 6 -5.32 -4.83 -7.19
N PRO A 7 -4.20 -4.44 -7.82
CA PRO A 7 -3.39 -5.37 -8.61
C PRO A 7 -2.90 -6.53 -7.76
N SER A 8 -2.71 -7.68 -8.41
CA SER A 8 -2.05 -8.83 -7.80
C SER A 8 -0.93 -9.30 -8.71
N THR A 9 0.16 -9.76 -8.12
CA THR A 9 1.34 -10.25 -8.83
C THR A 9 1.60 -11.70 -8.48
N ASP A 10 2.10 -12.44 -9.46
CA ASP A 10 2.55 -13.81 -9.30
C ASP A 10 4.03 -13.85 -8.84
N PRO A 11 4.46 -14.94 -8.17
CA PRO A 11 5.85 -15.07 -7.70
C PRO A 11 6.90 -14.98 -8.81
N GLU A 12 6.57 -15.42 -10.03
CA GLU A 12 7.51 -15.39 -11.16
C GLU A 12 7.88 -13.96 -11.55
N LEU A 13 6.90 -13.04 -11.61
CA LEU A 13 7.19 -11.63 -11.85
C LEU A 13 8.07 -11.02 -10.75
N VAL A 14 7.87 -11.40 -9.49
CA VAL A 14 8.76 -10.96 -8.38
C VAL A 14 10.18 -11.46 -8.61
N HIS A 15 10.36 -12.71 -9.01
CA HIS A 15 11.67 -13.27 -9.35
C HIS A 15 12.34 -12.55 -10.53
N GLN A 16 11.58 -12.23 -11.57
CA GLN A 16 12.08 -11.49 -12.73
C GLN A 16 12.55 -10.08 -12.34
N CYS A 17 11.73 -9.34 -11.60
CA CYS A 17 12.11 -8.02 -11.09
C CYS A 17 13.32 -8.08 -10.14
N GLN A 18 13.45 -9.16 -9.36
CA GLN A 18 14.60 -9.36 -8.48
C GLN A 18 15.87 -9.58 -9.30
N SER A 19 15.82 -10.44 -10.32
CA SER A 19 16.96 -10.68 -11.21
C SER A 19 17.37 -9.41 -11.96
N GLU A 20 16.40 -8.63 -12.44
CA GLU A 20 16.65 -7.33 -13.07
C GLU A 20 17.36 -6.39 -12.10
N TYR A 21 16.81 -6.20 -10.89
CA TYR A 21 17.40 -5.35 -9.86
C TYR A 21 18.83 -5.77 -9.54
N ASP A 22 19.10 -7.06 -9.33
CA ASP A 22 20.43 -7.55 -9.00
C ASP A 22 21.44 -7.36 -10.15
N SER A 23 20.98 -7.47 -11.39
CA SER A 23 21.81 -7.20 -12.58
C SER A 23 22.18 -5.71 -12.67
N VAL A 24 21.20 -4.83 -12.51
CA VAL A 24 21.38 -3.38 -12.66
C VAL A 24 22.13 -2.80 -11.46
N PHE A 25 21.96 -3.35 -10.26
CA PHE A 25 22.65 -2.91 -9.05
C PHE A 25 24.18 -3.01 -9.14
N ARG A 26 24.70 -3.93 -9.95
CA ARG A 26 26.16 -4.15 -10.09
C ARG A 26 26.84 -3.17 -11.03
N SER A 27 26.15 -2.71 -12.06
CA SER A 27 26.78 -2.01 -13.19
C SER A 27 25.97 -0.86 -13.78
N GLY A 28 24.74 -0.65 -13.33
CA GLY A 28 23.83 0.37 -13.84
C GLY A 28 24.07 1.75 -13.23
N SER A 29 23.45 2.77 -13.83
CA SER A 29 23.43 4.10 -13.24
C SER A 29 22.53 4.13 -11.99
N GLN A 30 22.67 5.15 -11.15
CA GLN A 30 21.80 5.34 -9.99
C GLN A 30 20.31 5.41 -10.40
N GLN A 31 20.02 6.04 -11.54
CA GLN A 31 18.66 6.13 -12.08
C GLN A 31 18.09 4.77 -12.49
N ASP A 32 18.92 3.93 -13.13
CA ASP A 32 18.50 2.57 -13.51
C ASP A 32 18.22 1.72 -12.27
N VAL A 33 19.07 1.83 -11.25
CA VAL A 33 18.90 1.13 -9.96
C VAL A 33 17.62 1.57 -9.26
N ASP A 34 17.32 2.87 -9.23
CA ASP A 34 16.10 3.38 -8.62
C ASP A 34 14.84 2.91 -9.39
N GLY A 35 14.89 2.88 -10.72
CA GLY A 35 13.81 2.34 -11.55
C GLY A 35 13.57 0.84 -11.35
N ALA A 36 14.64 0.03 -11.34
CA ALA A 36 14.54 -1.42 -11.11
C ALA A 36 14.06 -1.71 -9.67
N ARG A 37 14.51 -0.94 -8.68
CA ARG A 37 14.03 -1.03 -7.31
C ARG A 37 12.54 -0.75 -7.22
N PHE A 38 12.06 0.31 -7.88
CA PHE A 38 10.65 0.66 -7.87
C PHE A 38 9.78 -0.49 -8.41
N ARG A 39 10.16 -1.06 -9.56
CA ARG A 39 9.48 -2.22 -10.15
C ARG A 39 9.45 -3.42 -9.21
N LEU A 40 10.58 -3.72 -8.59
CA LEU A 40 10.69 -4.81 -7.62
C LEU A 40 9.81 -4.58 -6.38
N VAL A 41 9.82 -3.37 -5.80
CA VAL A 41 8.94 -3.04 -4.67
C VAL A 41 7.48 -3.16 -5.08
N TRP A 42 7.10 -2.63 -6.24
CA TRP A 42 5.75 -2.75 -6.77
C TRP A 42 5.29 -4.20 -6.88
N ALA A 43 6.12 -5.08 -7.49
CA ALA A 43 5.81 -6.49 -7.63
C ALA A 43 5.70 -7.20 -6.27
N MET A 44 6.59 -6.88 -5.33
CA MET A 44 6.58 -7.48 -4.00
C MET A 44 5.34 -7.10 -3.19
N VAL A 45 4.94 -5.82 -3.16
CA VAL A 45 3.79 -5.40 -2.35
C VAL A 45 2.46 -5.87 -2.93
N HIS A 46 2.40 -6.21 -4.22
CA HIS A 46 1.21 -6.76 -4.86
C HIS A 46 1.24 -8.31 -4.97
N SER A 47 2.33 -8.98 -4.56
CA SER A 47 2.46 -10.44 -4.51
C SER A 47 1.41 -11.11 -3.62
N THR A 48 0.98 -12.32 -3.97
CA THR A 48 0.12 -13.17 -3.12
C THR A 48 0.85 -13.78 -1.93
N ASP A 49 2.19 -13.87 -1.97
CA ASP A 49 3.02 -14.32 -0.86
C ASP A 49 3.30 -13.17 0.13
N GLU A 50 2.86 -13.34 1.38
CA GLU A 50 3.03 -12.38 2.47
C GLU A 50 4.51 -12.03 2.74
N ARG A 51 5.44 -12.98 2.52
CA ARG A 51 6.89 -12.75 2.72
C ARG A 51 7.43 -11.74 1.72
N HIS A 52 6.95 -11.76 0.48
CA HIS A 52 7.28 -10.74 -0.51
C HIS A 52 6.72 -9.39 -0.09
N VAL A 53 5.46 -9.33 0.35
CA VAL A 53 4.82 -8.09 0.79
C VAL A 53 5.60 -7.46 1.95
N GLN A 54 5.99 -8.25 2.95
CA GLN A 54 6.79 -7.79 4.09
C GLN A 54 8.15 -7.23 3.65
N ARG A 55 8.84 -7.89 2.69
CA ARG A 55 10.11 -7.39 2.15
C ARG A 55 9.94 -6.10 1.33
N GLY A 56 8.90 -6.03 0.49
CA GLY A 56 8.52 -4.83 -0.26
C GLY A 56 8.23 -3.64 0.65
N MET A 57 7.51 -3.87 1.75
CA MET A 57 7.23 -2.88 2.78
C MET A 57 8.52 -2.29 3.36
N GLU A 58 9.47 -3.14 3.75
CA GLU A 58 10.74 -2.67 4.33
C GLU A 58 11.58 -1.89 3.31
N MET A 59 11.62 -2.32 2.05
CA MET A 59 12.32 -1.58 0.99
C MET A 59 11.70 -0.21 0.73
N ALA A 60 10.36 -0.11 0.70
CA ALA A 60 9.66 1.16 0.56
C ALA A 60 9.92 2.08 1.77
N ARG A 61 9.88 1.54 2.99
CA ARG A 61 10.19 2.29 4.22
C ARG A 61 11.62 2.81 4.23
N VAL A 62 12.60 2.00 3.84
CA VAL A 62 14.01 2.43 3.73
C VAL A 62 14.09 3.62 2.78
N LYS A 63 13.45 3.53 1.61
CA LYS A 63 13.43 4.64 0.66
C LYS A 63 12.85 5.91 1.26
N LEU A 64 11.66 5.86 1.85
CA LEU A 64 11.04 7.05 2.45
C LEU A 64 11.91 7.68 3.56
N ARG A 65 12.70 6.90 4.31
CA ARG A 65 13.66 7.43 5.29
C ARG A 65 14.86 8.15 4.68
N GLU A 66 15.22 7.85 3.42
CA GLU A 66 16.26 8.58 2.68
C GLU A 66 15.82 10.00 2.30
N GLY A 67 14.52 10.33 2.48
CA GLY A 67 13.91 11.66 2.66
C GLY A 67 14.43 12.80 1.79
N SER A 68 15.61 13.35 2.12
CA SER A 68 16.22 14.50 1.47
C SER A 68 16.68 14.27 0.02
N LYS A 69 16.65 13.02 -0.45
CA LYS A 69 17.10 12.65 -1.81
C LYS A 69 15.97 12.22 -2.75
N LEU A 70 14.74 12.10 -2.27
CA LEU A 70 13.60 11.65 -3.09
C LEU A 70 12.94 12.84 -3.76
N SER A 71 12.57 12.66 -5.04
CA SER A 71 11.66 13.59 -5.68
C SER A 71 10.28 13.51 -5.03
N ASP A 72 9.49 14.58 -5.11
CA ASP A 72 8.09 14.58 -4.63
C ASP A 72 7.28 13.45 -5.27
N LYS A 73 7.59 13.12 -6.54
CA LYS A 73 6.99 12.02 -7.27
C LYS A 73 7.34 10.66 -6.65
N ASP A 74 8.61 10.42 -6.34
CA ASP A 74 8.99 9.14 -5.75
C ASP A 74 8.45 9.01 -4.33
N ASN A 75 8.42 10.12 -3.56
CA ASN A 75 7.87 10.13 -2.21
C ASN A 75 6.39 9.70 -2.20
N LYS A 76 5.56 10.27 -3.07
CA LYS A 76 4.14 9.88 -3.18
C LYS A 76 3.98 8.42 -3.61
N GLU A 77 4.77 7.95 -4.59
CA GLU A 77 4.63 6.60 -5.13
C GLU A 77 5.07 5.56 -4.09
N TYR A 78 6.19 5.78 -3.38
CA TYR A 78 6.61 4.89 -2.29
C TYR A 78 5.67 4.94 -1.09
N THR A 79 5.06 6.09 -0.77
CA THR A 79 4.02 6.19 0.28
C THR A 79 2.79 5.37 -0.09
N TYR A 80 2.37 5.41 -1.36
CA TYR A 80 1.30 4.55 -1.87
C TYR A 80 1.66 3.07 -1.77
N LEU A 81 2.85 2.65 -2.25
CA LEU A 81 3.29 1.24 -2.18
C LEU A 81 3.42 0.73 -0.73
N LEU A 82 3.88 1.57 0.19
CA LEU A 82 3.90 1.25 1.61
C LEU A 82 2.48 1.03 2.16
N SER A 83 1.52 1.87 1.75
CA SER A 83 0.11 1.73 2.14
C SER A 83 -0.53 0.45 1.60
N VAL A 84 -0.19 0.05 0.36
CA VAL A 84 -0.59 -1.25 -0.21
C VAL A 84 -0.08 -2.40 0.66
N ALA A 85 1.19 -2.36 1.04
CA ALA A 85 1.78 -3.41 1.86
C ALA A 85 1.11 -3.49 3.24
N TYR A 86 0.84 -2.37 3.89
CA TYR A 86 0.08 -2.34 5.15
C TYR A 86 -1.30 -2.97 5.00
N TYR A 87 -2.04 -2.62 3.95
CA TYR A 87 -3.37 -3.19 3.68
C TYR A 87 -3.31 -4.72 3.52
N LYS A 88 -2.38 -5.23 2.70
CA LYS A 88 -2.24 -6.68 2.47
C LYS A 88 -1.78 -7.45 3.71
N LEU A 89 -1.04 -6.81 4.61
CA LEU A 89 -0.61 -7.38 5.89
C LEU A 89 -1.66 -7.22 7.01
N GLY A 90 -2.87 -6.72 6.71
CA GLY A 90 -3.93 -6.50 7.70
C GLY A 90 -3.72 -5.31 8.64
N LYS A 91 -2.71 -4.47 8.37
CA LYS A 91 -2.35 -3.29 9.18
C LYS A 91 -3.15 -2.06 8.72
N TYR A 92 -4.48 -2.16 8.79
CA TYR A 92 -5.38 -1.20 8.16
C TYR A 92 -5.30 0.22 8.73
N VAL A 93 -5.03 0.36 10.04
CA VAL A 93 -4.87 1.68 10.68
C VAL A 93 -3.64 2.41 10.15
N ASP A 94 -2.52 1.70 10.00
CA ASP A 94 -1.30 2.24 9.41
C ASP A 94 -1.53 2.64 7.95
N ALA A 95 -2.17 1.77 7.16
CA ALA A 95 -2.52 2.06 5.76
C ALA A 95 -3.36 3.34 5.66
N ARG A 96 -4.42 3.45 6.47
CA ARG A 96 -5.31 4.61 6.48
C ARG A 96 -4.59 5.90 6.83
N THR A 97 -3.67 5.84 7.80
CA THR A 97 -2.90 7.00 8.27
C THR A 97 -2.00 7.55 7.17
N HIS A 98 -1.27 6.67 6.49
CA HIS A 98 -0.39 7.06 5.38
C HIS A 98 -1.19 7.57 4.17
N LEU A 99 -2.33 6.94 3.85
CA LEU A 99 -3.19 7.37 2.75
C LEU A 99 -3.82 8.74 2.99
N LYS A 100 -4.24 9.04 4.23
CA LYS A 100 -4.74 10.38 4.57
C LYS A 100 -3.67 11.45 4.37
N ALA A 101 -2.47 11.25 4.91
CA ALA A 101 -1.36 12.18 4.74
C ALA A 101 -1.00 12.37 3.26
N LEU A 102 -1.01 11.29 2.48
CA LEU A 102 -0.77 11.35 1.03
C LEU A 102 -1.84 12.19 0.31
N LEU A 103 -3.12 11.98 0.62
CA LEU A 103 -4.23 12.69 -0.03
C LEU A 103 -4.38 14.15 0.43
N GLU A 104 -3.90 14.49 1.63
CA GLU A 104 -3.79 15.89 2.08
C GLU A 104 -2.79 16.68 1.22
N MET A 105 -1.73 16.01 0.73
CA MET A 105 -0.72 16.62 -0.15
C MET A 105 -1.10 16.54 -1.63
N GLN A 106 -1.70 15.42 -2.07
CA GLN A 106 -2.11 15.18 -3.47
C GLN A 106 -3.53 14.63 -3.51
N SER A 107 -4.49 15.56 -3.55
CA SER A 107 -5.91 15.24 -3.52
C SER A 107 -6.43 14.53 -4.76
N ASP A 108 -5.72 14.55 -5.88
CA ASP A 108 -6.12 13.94 -7.15
C ASP A 108 -5.51 12.54 -7.39
N PHE A 109 -4.91 11.93 -6.36
CA PHE A 109 -4.29 10.61 -6.48
C PHE A 109 -5.34 9.48 -6.39
N ARG A 110 -6.01 9.20 -7.51
CA ARG A 110 -7.08 8.20 -7.63
C ARG A 110 -6.77 6.82 -7.03
N GLN A 111 -5.55 6.30 -7.25
CA GLN A 111 -5.17 4.99 -6.70
C GLN A 111 -5.16 4.99 -5.16
N ALA A 112 -4.74 6.11 -4.55
CA ALA A 112 -4.74 6.27 -3.10
C ALA A 112 -6.18 6.46 -2.56
N GLU A 113 -7.04 7.20 -3.27
CA GLU A 113 -8.46 7.30 -2.92
C GLU A 113 -9.15 5.93 -2.94
N PHE A 114 -8.95 5.16 -4.01
CA PHE A 114 -9.48 3.82 -4.15
C PHE A 114 -9.00 2.89 -3.03
N LEU A 115 -7.68 2.84 -2.79
CA LEU A 115 -7.12 2.02 -1.72
C LEU A 115 -7.63 2.43 -0.34
N LYS A 116 -7.83 3.74 -0.10
CA LYS A 116 -8.40 4.24 1.15
C LYS A 116 -9.84 3.73 1.35
N GLY A 117 -10.64 3.66 0.29
CA GLY A 117 -11.97 3.03 0.33
C GLY A 117 -11.90 1.57 0.78
N LEU A 118 -11.03 0.76 0.16
CA LEU A 118 -10.81 -0.64 0.54
C LEU A 118 -10.35 -0.79 2.00
N VAL A 119 -9.50 0.13 2.48
CA VAL A 119 -9.01 0.15 3.86
C VAL A 119 -10.13 0.51 4.84
N ASP A 120 -10.95 1.52 4.54
CA ASP A 120 -12.08 1.93 5.38
C ASP A 120 -13.11 0.78 5.49
N ASP A 121 -13.42 0.11 4.38
CA ASP A 121 -14.30 -1.07 4.35
C ASP A 121 -13.74 -2.25 5.18
N ALA A 122 -12.43 -2.50 5.08
CA ALA A 122 -11.76 -3.54 5.87
C ALA A 122 -11.81 -3.21 7.37
N ILE A 123 -11.58 -1.95 7.76
CA ILE A 123 -11.67 -1.52 9.17
C ILE A 123 -13.08 -1.73 9.71
N ILE A 124 -14.13 -1.40 8.94
CA ILE A 124 -15.52 -1.63 9.35
C ILE A 124 -15.76 -3.13 9.53
N LYS A 125 -15.38 -3.94 8.54
CA LYS A 125 -15.59 -5.40 8.55
C LYS A 125 -14.87 -6.09 9.71
N HIS A 126 -13.62 -5.72 9.98
CA HIS A 126 -12.82 -6.33 11.05
C HIS A 126 -13.08 -5.70 12.44
N GLY A 127 -13.47 -4.42 12.49
CA GLY A 127 -13.87 -3.73 13.72
C GLY A 127 -15.25 -4.16 14.24
N LEU A 128 -16.16 -4.54 13.34
CA LEU A 128 -17.49 -5.06 13.69
C LEU A 128 -17.41 -6.43 14.40
N VAL A 129 -16.30 -7.16 14.30
CA VAL A 129 -16.09 -8.44 15.00
C VAL A 129 -15.87 -8.25 16.51
N GLY A 130 -15.55 -7.03 16.97
CA GLY A 130 -15.29 -6.72 18.38
C GLY A 130 -16.29 -5.75 19.04
N VAL A 131 -17.14 -5.08 18.26
CA VAL A 131 -18.21 -4.22 18.80
C VAL A 131 -19.48 -5.06 18.80
N GLY A 132 -19.80 -5.64 19.95
CA GLY A 132 -21.14 -6.12 20.22
C GLY A 132 -22.11 -5.02 19.82
N ILE A 133 -23.00 -5.33 18.88
CA ILE A 133 -24.04 -4.42 18.42
C ILE A 133 -24.84 -4.00 19.65
N GLY A 134 -24.53 -2.82 20.19
CA GLY A 134 -25.42 -2.09 21.06
C GLY A 134 -26.52 -1.56 20.16
N ALA A 135 -27.53 -2.40 19.86
CA ALA A 135 -28.76 -1.95 19.26
C ALA A 135 -29.45 -1.04 20.29
N ALA A 136 -29.14 0.26 20.26
CA ALA A 136 -29.92 1.26 20.97
C ALA A 136 -31.24 1.44 20.20
N VAL A 137 -32.21 0.57 20.46
CA VAL A 137 -33.62 0.82 20.11
C VAL A 137 -34.13 1.86 21.10
N LEU A 138 -33.98 3.14 20.78
CA LEU A 138 -34.74 4.20 21.43
C LEU A 138 -36.05 4.37 20.66
N GLY A 139 -37.08 3.66 21.07
CA GLY A 139 -38.40 3.77 20.45
C GLY A 139 -39.47 2.93 21.13
N VAL A 140 -39.96 3.38 22.29
CA VAL A 140 -41.40 3.37 22.59
C VAL A 140 -41.71 4.65 23.38
N GLY A 141 -42.10 5.69 22.65
CA GLY A 141 -43.07 6.64 23.18
C GLY A 141 -44.45 6.08 22.83
N LEU A 142 -45.22 5.67 23.83
CA LEU A 142 -46.66 5.50 23.74
C LEU A 142 -47.27 5.79 25.13
N ALA A 143 -48.10 6.84 25.14
CA ALA A 143 -49.11 7.23 26.12
C ALA A 143 -48.65 7.65 27.53
#